data_AF-A0A8J8B0W3-F1
#
_entry.id   AF-A0A8J8B0W3-F1
#
_cell.length_a   1.000
_cell.length_b   1.000
_cell.length_c   1.000
_cell.angle_alpha   90.00
_cell.angle_beta   90.00
_cell.angle_gamma   90.00
#
_symmetry.space_group_name_H-M   'P 1'
#
loop_
_entity.id
_entity.type
_entity.pdbx_description
1 polymer ?
#
loop_
_entity_poly.entity_id
_entity_poly.type
_entity_poly.pdbx_seq_one_letter_code
_entity_poly.pdbx_strand_id
1 'polypeptide(L)'
;MESVIAFIRPELSILIVFLYCVGLFLKLNKSFRKEWMIPYILLVISFVITLAYVSIYLGEGFSPSVLIAVIIQSVLIAAVTVFGNELIKQVHVKRKERECLKYKP
;
A
#
# COMPACT_ATOMS: atom_id res chain seq x y z
N MET A 1 10.25 -2.89 30.20
CA MET A 1 10.53 -2.41 28.83
C MET A 1 9.90 -3.39 27.84
N GLU A 2 8.57 -3.41 27.74
CA GLU A 2 7.83 -4.38 26.89
C GLU A 2 6.75 -3.73 26.00
N SER A 3 6.56 -2.41 26.06
CA SER A 3 5.32 -1.78 25.59
C SER A 3 5.39 -1.06 24.24
N VAL A 4 6.58 -0.88 23.65
CA VAL A 4 6.72 -0.13 22.38
C VAL A 4 6.59 -1.04 21.16
N ILE A 5 7.02 -2.30 21.27
CA ILE A 5 6.94 -3.29 20.19
C ILE A 5 5.51 -3.84 20.06
N ALA A 6 4.69 -3.72 21.10
CA ALA A 6 3.27 -4.03 21.07
C ALA A 6 2.41 -2.93 20.41
N PHE A 7 2.96 -1.74 20.17
CA PHE A 7 2.20 -0.60 19.63
C PHE A 7 2.02 -0.65 18.11
N ILE A 8 2.89 -1.39 17.41
CA ILE A 8 2.74 -1.73 16.00
C ILE A 8 2.52 -3.23 15.95
N ARG A 9 1.27 -3.64 15.73
CA ARG A 9 1.00 -5.06 15.46
C ARG A 9 1.77 -5.43 14.19
N PRO A 10 2.72 -6.39 14.26
CA PRO A 10 3.52 -6.83 13.10
C PRO A 10 2.66 -7.38 11.96
N GLU A 11 1.39 -7.62 12.25
CA GLU A 11 0.37 -8.07 11.33
C GLU A 11 0.05 -7.03 10.24
N LEU A 12 0.17 -5.73 10.53
CA LEU A 12 -0.09 -4.68 9.51
C LEU A 12 1.10 -4.38 8.60
N SER A 13 2.33 -4.63 9.05
CA SER A 13 3.50 -4.52 8.18
C SER A 13 3.54 -5.61 7.11
N ILE A 14 3.01 -6.81 7.41
CA ILE A 14 2.80 -7.88 6.40
C ILE A 14 1.84 -7.41 5.29
N LEU A 15 0.84 -6.59 5.67
CA LEU A 15 -0.20 -6.09 4.79
C LEU A 15 0.40 -5.16 3.73
N ILE A 16 1.42 -4.37 4.07
CA ILE A 16 2.15 -3.50 3.13
C ILE A 16 2.84 -4.34 2.04
N VAL A 17 3.52 -5.43 2.42
CA VAL A 17 4.21 -6.32 1.47
C VAL A 17 3.21 -7.03 0.56
N PHE A 18 2.11 -7.51 1.14
CA PHE A 18 1.01 -8.12 0.38
C PHE A 18 0.41 -7.14 -0.63
N LEU A 19 0.13 -5.92 -0.18
CA LEU A 19 -0.48 -4.89 -1.02
C LEU A 19 0.45 -4.42 -2.14
N TYR A 20 1.75 -4.38 -1.89
CA TYR A 20 2.75 -4.13 -2.93
C TYR A 20 2.74 -5.24 -4.00
N CYS A 21 2.68 -6.51 -3.59
CA CYS A 21 2.49 -7.64 -4.52
C CYS A 21 1.19 -7.52 -5.33
N VAL A 22 0.08 -7.16 -4.68
CA VAL A 22 -1.20 -6.91 -5.36
C VAL A 22 -1.08 -5.76 -6.35
N GLY A 23 -0.42 -4.66 -5.99
CA GLY A 23 -0.16 -3.52 -6.87
C GLY A 23 0.66 -3.90 -8.11
N LEU A 24 1.68 -4.74 -7.94
CA LEU A 24 2.45 -5.30 -9.05
C LEU A 24 1.59 -6.22 -9.93
N PHE A 25 0.74 -7.05 -9.34
CA PHE A 25 -0.17 -7.94 -10.08
C PHE A 25 -1.20 -7.16 -10.89
N LEU A 26 -1.78 -6.10 -10.32
CA LEU A 26 -2.69 -5.21 -11.03
C LEU A 26 -2.01 -4.52 -12.21
N LYS A 27 -0.73 -4.16 -12.07
CA LYS A 27 0.08 -3.55 -13.13
C LYS A 27 0.38 -4.53 -14.27
N LEU A 28 0.51 -5.82 -13.97
CA LEU A 28 0.68 -6.87 -14.98
C LEU A 28 -0.59 -7.06 -15.83
N ASN A 29 -1.75 -6.79 -15.23
CA ASN A 29 -3.04 -6.89 -15.91
C ASN A 29 -3.25 -5.69 -16.85
N LYS A 30 -3.08 -5.95 -18.16
CA LYS A 30 -3.21 -4.97 -19.27
C LYS A 30 -4.58 -4.27 -19.35
N SER A 31 -5.58 -4.76 -18.61
CA SER A 31 -6.92 -4.17 -18.51
C SER A 31 -6.92 -2.85 -17.72
N PHE A 32 -6.04 -2.71 -16.72
CA PHE A 32 -5.91 -1.49 -15.92
C PHE A 32 -4.92 -0.52 -16.57
N ARG A 33 -5.20 -0.06 -17.80
CA ARG A 33 -4.36 0.91 -18.53
C ARG A 33 -4.26 2.28 -17.86
N LYS A 34 -5.14 2.61 -16.92
CA LYS A 34 -5.13 3.91 -16.22
C LYS A 34 -4.31 3.80 -14.95
N GLU A 35 -3.11 4.35 -14.99
CA GLU A 35 -2.18 4.46 -13.86
C GLU A 35 -2.83 5.11 -12.62
N TRP A 36 -3.77 6.02 -12.87
CA TRP A 36 -4.55 6.74 -11.87
C TRP A 36 -5.56 5.87 -11.12
N MET A 37 -6.01 4.73 -11.66
CA MET A 37 -6.99 3.84 -10.99
C MET A 37 -6.32 2.89 -10.00
N ILE A 38 -5.04 2.60 -10.18
CA ILE A 38 -4.25 1.72 -9.31
C ILE A 38 -4.29 2.20 -7.85
N PRO A 39 -4.02 3.48 -7.51
CA PRO A 39 -4.06 3.95 -6.12
C PRO A 39 -5.46 3.85 -5.50
N TYR A 40 -6.53 4.13 -6.25
CA TYR A 40 -7.90 4.00 -5.72
C TYR A 40 -8.26 2.55 -5.40
N ILE A 41 -7.93 1.61 -6.29
CA ILE A 41 -8.20 0.19 -6.06
C ILE A 41 -7.40 -0.32 -4.86
N LEU A 42 -6.12 0.06 -4.76
CA LEU A 42 -5.29 -0.30 -3.61
C LEU A 42 -5.83 0.27 -2.30
N LEU A 43 -6.31 1.51 -2.31
CA LEU A 43 -6.89 2.17 -1.13
C LEU A 43 -8.15 1.43 -0.67
N VAL A 44 -9.05 1.10 -1.59
CA VAL A 44 -10.27 0.34 -1.28
C VAL A 44 -9.93 -1.05 -0.74
N ILE A 45 -9.01 -1.78 -1.38
CA ILE A 45 -8.59 -3.12 -0.92
C ILE A 45 -7.99 -3.03 0.49
N SER A 46 -7.11 -2.06 0.75
CA SER A 46 -6.49 -1.86 2.07
C SER A 46 -7.53 -1.59 3.15
N PHE A 47 -8.49 -0.72 2.84
CA PHE A 47 -9.56 -0.38 3.76
C PHE A 47 -10.43 -1.60 4.09
N VAL A 48 -10.83 -2.37 3.08
CA VAL A 48 -11.64 -3.59 3.26
C VAL A 48 -10.89 -4.64 4.08
N ILE A 49 -9.61 -4.88 3.79
CA ILE A 49 -8.80 -5.86 4.55
C ILE A 49 -8.63 -5.40 5.99
N THR A 50 -8.30 -4.12 6.23
CA THR A 50 -8.10 -3.59 7.59
C THR A 50 -9.42 -3.65 8.40
N LEU A 51 -10.55 -3.33 7.75
CA LEU A 51 -11.87 -3.41 8.36
C LEU A 51 -12.26 -4.86 8.68
N ALA A 52 -12.07 -5.79 7.74
CA ALA A 52 -12.34 -7.21 7.94
C ALA A 52 -11.46 -7.79 9.05
N TYR A 53 -10.19 -7.42 9.07
CA TYR A 53 -9.24 -7.85 10.09
C TYR A 53 -9.69 -7.44 11.49
N VAL A 54 -10.02 -6.17 11.68
CA VAL A 54 -10.47 -5.68 12.99
C VAL A 54 -11.83 -6.25 13.40
N SER A 55 -12.77 -6.36 12.46
CA SER A 55 -14.12 -6.85 12.77
C SER A 55 -14.17 -8.36 13.02
N ILE A 56 -13.41 -9.15 12.26
CA ILE A 56 -13.46 -10.63 12.29
C ILE A 56 -12.38 -11.22 13.18
N TYR A 57 -11.12 -10.75 13.05
CA TYR A 57 -9.98 -11.38 13.72
C TYR A 57 -9.81 -10.90 15.16
N LEU A 58 -9.97 -9.60 15.41
CA LEU A 58 -9.83 -9.05 16.76
C LEU A 58 -11.08 -9.31 17.62
N GLY A 59 -12.27 -9.41 17.02
CA GLY A 59 -13.53 -9.56 17.76
C GLY A 59 -13.80 -8.43 18.77
N GLU A 60 -13.05 -7.33 18.73
CA GLU A 60 -13.08 -6.24 19.72
C GLU A 60 -14.31 -5.32 19.58
N GLY A 61 -15.23 -5.62 18.67
CA GLY A 61 -16.38 -4.77 18.38
C GLY A 61 -15.97 -3.40 17.82
N PHE A 62 -16.98 -2.55 17.56
CA PHE A 62 -16.78 -1.22 16.99
C PHE A 62 -16.58 -0.16 18.08
N SER A 63 -15.48 -0.27 18.81
CA SER A 63 -15.08 0.79 19.75
C SER A 63 -14.59 2.03 18.98
N PRO A 64 -14.85 3.26 19.47
CA PRO A 64 -14.46 4.49 18.77
C PRO A 64 -12.95 4.56 18.48
N SER A 65 -12.13 4.14 19.46
CA SER A 65 -10.66 4.11 19.35
C SER A 65 -10.18 3.17 18.24
N VAL A 66 -10.87 2.04 18.06
CA VAL A 66 -10.56 1.02 17.07
C VAL A 66 -10.87 1.52 15.66
N LEU A 67 -12.01 2.21 15.50
CA LEU A 67 -12.42 2.77 14.21
C LEU A 67 -11.44 3.85 13.73
N ILE A 68 -10.95 4.69 14.65
CA ILE A 68 -9.91 5.69 14.35
C ILE A 68 -8.60 5.01 13.95
N ALA A 69 -8.20 3.95 14.66
CA ALA A 69 -6.99 3.19 14.35
C ALA A 69 -7.06 2.56 12.95
N VAL A 70 -8.20 1.95 12.58
CA VAL A 70 -8.42 1.37 11.24
C VAL A 70 -8.28 2.41 10.13
N ILE A 71 -8.84 3.61 10.32
CA ILE A 71 -8.76 4.68 9.32
C ILE A 71 -7.31 5.13 9.14
N ILE A 72 -6.59 5.39 10.23
CA ILE A 72 -5.19 5.84 10.16
C ILE A 72 -4.32 4.77 9.52
N GLN A 73 -4.49 3.51 9.95
CA GLN A 73 -3.71 2.38 9.44
C GLN A 73 -3.98 2.12 7.96
N SER A 74 -5.24 2.11 7.54
CA SER A 74 -5.59 1.89 6.12
C SER A 74 -5.06 2.98 5.20
N VAL A 75 -5.13 4.25 5.62
CA VAL A 75 -4.60 5.38 4.86
C VAL A 75 -3.07 5.32 4.79
N LEU A 76 -2.37 5.02 5.89
CA LEU A 76 -0.92 4.89 5.90
C LEU A 76 -0.43 3.75 5.00
N ILE A 77 -1.03 2.56 5.09
CA ILE A 77 -0.67 1.41 4.25
C ILE A 77 -0.89 1.72 2.77
N ALA A 78 -2.03 2.34 2.42
CA ALA A 78 -2.33 2.73 1.06
C ALA A 78 -1.31 3.77 0.55
N ALA A 79 -1.01 4.80 1.35
CA ALA A 79 -0.07 5.85 0.99
C ALA A 79 1.35 5.30 0.75
N VAL A 80 1.87 4.48 1.67
CA VAL A 80 3.21 3.87 1.53
C VAL A 80 3.29 3.02 0.26
N THR A 81 2.26 2.23 -0.02
CA THR A 81 2.26 1.35 -1.21
C THR A 81 2.18 2.14 -2.51
N VAL A 82 1.35 3.18 -2.56
CA VAL A 82 1.21 4.06 -3.74
C VAL A 82 2.48 4.88 -3.98
N PHE A 83 3.01 5.54 -2.94
CA PHE A 83 4.24 6.31 -3.06
C PHE A 83 5.44 5.41 -3.37
N GLY A 84 5.54 4.24 -2.75
CA GLY A 84 6.59 3.26 -3.07
C GLY A 84 6.59 2.87 -4.55
N ASN A 85 5.42 2.56 -5.12
CA ASN A 85 5.30 2.25 -6.54
C ASN A 85 5.67 3.44 -7.44
N GLU A 86 5.29 4.67 -7.06
CA GLU A 86 5.61 5.86 -7.84
C GLU A 86 7.11 6.20 -7.78
N LEU A 87 7.75 6.04 -6.62
CA LEU A 87 9.21 6.17 -6.47
C LEU A 87 9.96 5.18 -7.38
N ILE A 88 9.53 3.92 -7.42
CA ILE A 88 10.12 2.90 -8.29
C ILE A 88 9.95 3.26 -9.77
N LYS A 89 8.79 3.79 -10.16
CA LYS A 89 8.58 4.30 -11.52
C LYS A 89 9.52 5.46 -11.84
N GLN A 90 9.64 6.45 -10.94
CA GLN A 90 10.51 7.61 -11.16
C GLN A 90 11.98 7.19 -11.34
N VAL A 91 12.46 6.22 -10.54
CA VAL A 91 13.82 5.69 -10.67
C VAL A 91 14.02 4.98 -12.03
N HIS A 92 13.05 4.19 -12.48
CA HIS A 92 13.11 3.53 -13.78
C HIS A 92 13.06 4.50 -14.96
N VAL A 93 12.24 5.55 -14.88
CA VAL A 93 12.13 6.58 -15.91
C VAL A 93 13.44 7.37 -16.02
N LYS A 94 14.01 7.83 -14.90
CA LYS A 94 15.32 8.51 -14.89
C LYS A 94 16.44 7.64 -15.44
N ARG A 95 16.39 6.32 -15.23
CA ARG A 95 17.38 5.38 -15.78
C ARG A 95 17.32 5.33 -17.31
N LYS A 96 16.13 5.18 -17.90
CA LYS A 96 15.95 5.18 -19.36
C LYS A 96 16.36 6.49 -20.01
N GLU A 97 16.05 7.62 -19.38
CA GLU A 97 16.42 8.94 -19.91
C GLU A 97 17.95 9.14 -19.97
N ARG A 98 18.69 8.67 -18.94
CA ARG A 98 20.15 8.66 -18.96
C ARG A 98 20.74 7.76 -20.05
N GLU A 99 20.12 6.63 -20.35
CA GLU A 99 20.53 5.74 -21.44
C GLU A 99 20.29 6.38 -22.82
N CYS A 100 19.13 7.03 -23.02
CA CYS A 100 18.84 7.76 -24.25
C CYS A 100 19.75 8.99 -24.46
N LEU A 101 20.12 9.69 -23.38
CA LEU A 101 21.07 10.81 -23.44
C LEU A 101 22.50 10.35 -23.78
N LYS A 102 22.88 9.12 -23.41
CA LYS A 102 24.20 8.55 -23.73
C LYS A 102 24.35 8.18 -25.21
N TYR A 103 23.23 8.05 -25.95
CA TYR A 103 23.21 7.70 -27.37
C TYR A 103 22.72 8.87 -28.25
N LYS A 104 22.59 10.08 -27.68
CA LYS A 104 22.29 11.29 -28.45
C LYS A 104 23.60 11.83 -29.04
N PRO A 105 23.73 11.95 -30.38
CA PRO A 105 24.95 12.43 -31.03
C PRO A 105 25.26 13.89 -30.69
#